data_AF-A0A377G6U6-F1
#
_entry.id   AF-A0A377G6U6-F1
#
_cell.length_a   1.000
_cell.length_b   1.000
_cell.length_c   1.000
_cell.angle_alpha   90.00
_cell.angle_beta   90.00
_cell.angle_gamma   90.00
#
_symmetry.space_group_name_H-M   'P 1'
#
loop_
_entity.id
_entity.type
_entity.pdbx_description
1 polymer ?
#
loop_
_entity_poly.entity_id
_entity_poly.type
_entity_poly.pdbx_seq_one_letter_code
_entity_poly.pdbx_strand_id
1 'polypeptide(L)'
;MTCYTLIANQLSQSGLNYEVQQLSKSDIVEYMVLEAAGALYVLKGTPIKCFFRPGHTSTIFFQDNKKHSSLEFKLETPSISKEEETHFKQILRRIEHKFPESAFDHEHQFYNFYTTQYAVILPDENIEHAIKSSSLFRAAGNLSELDLESLLLLRKKLKSYIIADDNLSALAKRLIDRVNLHLAEHFEPDLIEQISPTVKRKFAAMVAVIQKEYKFNQLVGILNDKLYELIHKGTKTYKDVHSNTLIANKDFNPNYSNVAPIAQVLSSSLVDAGTKFFNSPLSQNSFNEFKKTCEEKIKNAKDEFAKFRGWDKWYNELNPILKSLIVCIKAIGGIIAGLTVIPGVLTEIYSEQGYIGTFFNTKTDSLRKLEIFEENLLGNEGIFDELNKETPYFEI
;
A
#
# COMPACT_ATOMS: atom_id res chain seq x y z
N MET A 1 -12.50 26.77 0.14
CA MET A 1 -12.31 26.87 1.61
C MET A 1 -10.96 26.26 1.92
N THR A 2 -10.12 26.84 2.79
CA THR A 2 -8.81 26.21 3.10
C THR A 2 -9.01 25.04 4.08
N CYS A 3 -8.08 24.07 4.09
CA CYS A 3 -8.09 22.96 5.05
C CYS A 3 -8.19 23.44 6.51
N TYR A 4 -7.45 24.49 6.87
CA TYR A 4 -7.49 25.07 8.21
C TYR A 4 -8.81 25.77 8.53
N THR A 5 -9.45 26.43 7.56
CA THR A 5 -10.79 27.00 7.74
C THR A 5 -11.82 25.89 8.02
N LEU A 6 -11.74 24.77 7.29
CA LEU A 6 -12.61 23.62 7.52
C LEU A 6 -12.47 23.08 8.95
N ILE A 7 -11.22 22.90 9.42
CA ILE A 7 -10.93 22.43 10.78
C ILE A 7 -11.40 23.43 11.84
N ALA A 8 -11.08 24.72 11.67
CA ALA A 8 -11.47 25.78 12.61
C ALA A 8 -12.99 25.86 12.77
N ASN A 9 -13.72 25.80 11.66
CA ASN A 9 -15.19 25.79 11.67
C ASN A 9 -15.72 24.60 12.46
N GLN A 10 -15.18 23.40 12.25
CA GLN A 10 -15.61 22.22 12.98
C GLN A 10 -15.29 22.31 14.49
N LEU A 11 -14.09 22.76 14.85
CA LEU A 11 -13.71 22.96 16.25
C LEU A 11 -14.60 23.98 16.96
N SER A 12 -14.99 25.06 16.27
CA SER A 12 -15.88 26.08 16.83
C SER A 12 -17.25 25.52 17.24
N GLN A 13 -17.75 24.50 16.53
CA GLN A 13 -19.00 23.82 16.88
C GLN A 13 -18.92 23.11 18.26
N SER A 14 -17.71 22.75 18.69
CA SER A 14 -17.44 22.19 20.02
C SER A 14 -17.07 23.25 21.08
N GLY A 15 -17.18 24.54 20.77
CA GLY A 15 -16.74 25.63 21.65
C GLY A 15 -15.22 25.82 21.68
N LEU A 16 -14.48 25.13 20.82
CA LEU A 16 -13.02 25.25 20.69
C LEU A 16 -12.68 26.28 19.62
N ASN A 17 -12.53 27.53 20.03
CA ASN A 17 -12.22 28.63 19.12
C ASN A 17 -10.72 28.72 18.84
N TYR A 18 -10.29 28.23 17.68
CA TYR A 18 -8.94 28.39 17.17
C TYR A 18 -8.93 29.31 15.96
N GLU A 19 -7.99 30.24 15.92
CA GLU A 19 -7.74 31.04 14.73
C GLU A 19 -7.05 30.19 13.66
N VAL A 20 -7.33 30.48 12.38
CA VAL A 20 -6.68 29.80 11.25
C VAL A 20 -5.16 29.90 11.32
N GLN A 21 -4.64 31.05 11.77
CA GLN A 21 -3.20 31.28 11.93
C GLN A 21 -2.57 30.46 13.06
N GLN A 22 -3.35 30.06 14.08
CA GLN A 22 -2.88 29.15 15.13
C GLN A 22 -2.81 27.73 14.60
N LEU A 23 -3.86 27.27 13.90
CA LEU A 23 -3.90 25.94 13.30
C LEU A 23 -2.82 25.78 12.22
N SER A 24 -2.54 26.83 11.44
CA SER A 24 -1.49 26.78 10.40
C SER A 24 -0.06 26.70 10.94
N LYS A 25 0.12 26.87 12.26
CA LYS A 25 1.40 26.68 12.96
C LYS A 25 1.48 25.32 13.65
N SER A 26 0.44 24.50 13.53
CA SER A 26 0.38 23.14 14.07
C SER A 26 0.42 22.13 12.93
N ASP A 27 0.86 20.92 13.24
CA ASP A 27 0.99 19.81 12.28
C ASP A 27 -0.35 19.05 12.07
N ILE A 28 -1.48 19.68 12.41
CA ILE A 28 -2.79 19.00 12.54
C ILE A 28 -3.25 18.33 11.24
N VAL A 29 -3.00 18.94 10.07
CA VAL A 29 -3.43 18.39 8.77
C VAL A 29 -2.64 17.11 8.48
N GLU A 30 -1.36 17.13 8.77
CA GLU A 30 -0.43 16.04 8.52
C GLU A 30 -0.76 14.84 9.41
N TYR A 31 -1.06 15.08 10.69
CA TYR A 31 -1.50 14.02 11.59
C TYR A 31 -2.87 13.43 11.20
N MET A 32 -3.80 14.23 10.65
CA MET A 32 -5.06 13.72 10.09
C MET A 32 -4.83 12.85 8.84
N VAL A 33 -3.89 13.23 7.96
CA VAL A 33 -3.49 12.41 6.81
C VAL A 33 -2.77 11.13 7.26
N LEU A 34 -1.90 11.20 8.27
CA LEU A 34 -1.26 10.03 8.87
C LEU A 34 -2.27 9.07 9.51
N GLU A 35 -3.34 9.57 10.13
CA GLU A 35 -4.43 8.72 10.63
C GLU A 35 -5.14 8.02 9.47
N ALA A 36 -5.52 8.75 8.43
CA ALA A 36 -6.21 8.20 7.27
C ALA A 36 -5.37 7.13 6.54
N ALA A 37 -4.05 7.33 6.47
CA ALA A 37 -3.09 6.36 5.94
C ALA A 37 -2.78 5.19 6.90
N GLY A 38 -3.32 5.19 8.12
CA GLY A 38 -3.01 4.19 9.14
C GLY A 38 -1.54 4.19 9.58
N ALA A 39 -0.82 5.29 9.33
CA ALA A 39 0.57 5.49 9.74
C ALA A 39 0.66 6.00 11.18
N LEU A 40 -0.30 6.80 11.63
CA LEU A 40 -0.30 7.43 12.95
C LEU A 40 -0.13 6.43 14.11
N TYR A 41 -0.80 5.28 14.02
CA TYR A 41 -0.75 4.26 15.07
C TYR A 41 0.64 3.66 15.28
N VAL A 42 1.44 3.58 14.22
CA VAL A 42 2.81 3.04 14.27
C VAL A 42 3.80 4.09 14.75
N LEU A 43 3.51 5.36 14.47
CA LEU A 43 4.35 6.51 14.83
C LEU A 43 4.08 7.05 16.25
N LYS A 44 3.28 6.32 17.04
CA LYS A 44 2.90 6.77 18.37
C LYS A 44 4.13 6.97 19.27
N GLY A 45 4.31 8.20 19.76
CA GLY A 45 5.43 8.58 20.62
C GLY A 45 6.70 8.96 19.86
N THR A 46 6.71 8.85 18.53
CA THR A 46 7.82 9.33 17.70
C THR A 46 7.69 10.84 17.51
N PRO A 47 8.72 11.64 17.84
CA PRO A 47 8.71 13.07 17.58
C PRO A 47 8.96 13.33 16.10
N ILE A 48 7.90 13.76 15.40
CA ILE A 48 7.92 14.04 13.98
C ILE A 48 7.53 15.50 13.79
N LYS A 49 8.37 16.19 13.04
CA LYS A 49 8.09 17.51 12.52
C LYS A 49 7.46 17.37 11.15
N CYS A 50 6.28 17.94 10.99
CA CYS A 50 5.57 17.94 9.73
C CYS A 50 5.49 19.37 9.17
N PHE A 51 5.28 19.47 7.85
CA PHE A 51 4.93 20.73 7.21
C PHE A 51 3.90 20.51 6.10
N PHE A 52 2.75 21.14 6.24
CA PHE A 52 1.73 21.21 5.23
C PHE A 52 1.89 22.49 4.41
N ARG A 53 2.14 22.34 3.11
CA ARG A 53 2.22 23.46 2.16
C ARG A 53 1.00 23.45 1.25
N PRO A 54 0.00 24.31 1.52
CA PRO A 54 -1.17 24.42 0.65
C PRO A 54 -0.77 24.99 -0.70
N GLY A 55 -1.22 24.35 -1.78
CA GLY A 55 -0.82 24.73 -3.13
C GLY A 55 0.60 24.26 -3.43
N HIS A 56 0.69 23.23 -4.26
CA HIS A 56 1.93 22.67 -4.69
C HIS A 56 2.69 23.62 -5.62
N THR A 57 3.97 23.86 -5.30
CA THR A 57 4.85 24.78 -6.04
C THR A 57 6.05 24.10 -6.68
N SER A 58 6.11 22.76 -6.73
CA SER A 58 7.27 22.11 -7.37
C SER A 58 7.18 22.12 -8.89
N THR A 59 8.22 21.58 -9.51
CA THR A 59 8.35 21.37 -10.95
C THR A 59 7.52 20.20 -11.49
N ILE A 60 6.84 19.42 -10.64
CA ILE A 60 5.97 18.32 -11.09
C ILE A 60 4.73 18.88 -11.77
N PHE A 61 4.49 18.42 -12.99
CA PHE A 61 3.26 18.67 -13.72
C PHE A 61 2.25 17.54 -13.48
N PHE A 62 1.09 17.87 -12.92
CA PHE A 62 -0.04 16.96 -12.77
C PHE A 62 -1.03 17.16 -13.91
N GLN A 63 -1.47 16.08 -14.55
CA GLN A 63 -2.37 16.13 -15.72
C GLN A 63 -3.86 16.15 -15.37
N ASP A 64 -4.20 16.00 -14.10
CA ASP A 64 -5.57 15.78 -13.62
C ASP A 64 -6.37 17.08 -13.41
N ASN A 65 -5.77 18.25 -13.68
CA ASN A 65 -6.33 19.58 -13.40
C ASN A 65 -6.75 19.79 -11.94
N LYS A 66 -6.30 18.93 -11.01
CA LYS A 66 -6.64 19.03 -9.58
C LYS A 66 -5.65 19.96 -8.89
N LYS A 67 -6.13 20.61 -7.84
CA LYS A 67 -5.24 21.31 -6.90
C LYS A 67 -4.53 20.29 -6.06
N HIS A 68 -3.24 20.50 -5.88
CA HIS A 68 -2.38 19.66 -5.07
C HIS A 68 -1.77 20.49 -3.95
N SER A 69 -1.48 19.82 -2.84
CA SER A 69 -0.72 20.36 -1.72
C SER A 69 0.28 19.32 -1.26
N SER A 70 1.33 19.74 -0.55
CA SER A 70 2.36 18.82 -0.09
C SER A 70 2.45 18.70 1.41
N LEU A 71 2.82 17.51 1.85
CA LEU A 71 3.16 17.17 3.21
C LEU A 71 4.63 16.78 3.26
N GLU A 72 5.38 17.42 4.13
CA GLU A 72 6.80 17.18 4.35
C GLU A 72 7.01 16.65 5.76
N PHE A 73 7.87 15.65 5.91
CA PHE A 73 8.10 14.97 7.18
C PHE A 73 9.58 14.88 7.49
N LYS A 74 9.88 15.05 8.78
CA LYS A 74 11.22 14.91 9.34
C LYS A 74 11.14 14.38 10.77
N LEU A 75 12.02 13.47 11.14
CA LEU A 75 12.25 13.10 12.53
C LEU A 75 12.99 14.21 13.30
N GLU A 76 12.57 14.51 14.53
CA GLU A 76 13.18 15.56 15.37
C GLU A 76 14.41 15.08 16.16
N THR A 77 15.20 14.19 15.58
CA THR A 77 16.40 13.65 16.23
C THR A 77 17.68 14.09 15.48
N PRO A 78 18.69 14.62 16.19
CA PRO A 78 19.89 15.17 15.57
C PRO A 78 20.82 14.11 14.94
N SER A 79 20.68 12.85 15.33
CA SER A 79 21.42 11.72 14.76
C SER A 79 20.50 10.51 14.63
N ILE A 80 19.99 10.28 13.44
CA ILE A 80 19.13 9.14 13.12
C ILE A 80 19.99 8.09 12.42
N SER A 81 19.89 6.84 12.85
CA SER A 81 20.53 5.74 12.14
C SER A 81 19.90 5.54 10.75
N LYS A 82 20.66 4.99 9.80
CA LYS A 82 20.12 4.72 8.46
C LYS A 82 18.93 3.75 8.52
N GLU A 83 18.94 2.83 9.48
CA GLU A 83 17.90 1.86 9.75
C GLU A 83 16.61 2.55 10.22
N GLU A 84 16.70 3.48 11.17
CA GLU A 84 15.55 4.27 11.64
C GLU A 84 14.98 5.17 10.54
N GLU A 85 15.83 5.81 9.75
CA GLU A 85 15.38 6.62 8.61
C GLU A 85 14.66 5.75 7.57
N THR A 86 15.19 4.57 7.28
CA THR A 86 14.57 3.60 6.37
C THR A 86 13.22 3.14 6.91
N HIS A 87 13.15 2.81 8.20
CA HIS A 87 11.90 2.41 8.85
C HIS A 87 10.86 3.53 8.82
N PHE A 88 11.27 4.77 9.11
CA PHE A 88 10.41 5.94 9.04
C PHE A 88 9.85 6.17 7.64
N LYS A 89 10.71 6.14 6.61
CA LYS A 89 10.29 6.22 5.21
C LYS A 89 9.31 5.10 4.84
N GLN A 90 9.55 3.87 5.30
CA GLN A 90 8.62 2.76 5.09
C GLN A 90 7.25 3.02 5.70
N ILE A 91 7.19 3.60 6.91
CA ILE A 91 5.92 3.97 7.53
C ILE A 91 5.22 5.06 6.72
N LEU A 92 5.94 6.09 6.26
CA LEU A 92 5.35 7.18 5.49
C LEU A 92 4.87 6.77 4.09
N ARG A 93 5.48 5.75 3.47
CA ARG A 93 4.96 5.13 2.23
C ARG A 93 3.55 4.58 2.36
N ARG A 94 3.01 4.42 3.57
CA ARG A 94 1.58 4.15 3.77
C ARG A 94 0.70 5.23 3.16
N ILE A 95 1.15 6.48 3.14
CA ILE A 95 0.42 7.59 2.51
C ILE A 95 0.32 7.34 1.00
N GLU A 96 1.44 7.01 0.34
CA GLU A 96 1.45 6.67 -1.09
C GLU A 96 0.48 5.54 -1.42
N HIS A 97 0.53 4.48 -0.62
CA HIS A 97 -0.32 3.31 -0.81
C HIS A 97 -1.80 3.62 -0.55
N LYS A 98 -2.10 4.52 0.39
CA LYS A 98 -3.48 4.91 0.70
C LYS A 98 -4.07 5.84 -0.36
N PHE A 99 -3.23 6.70 -0.94
CA PHE A 99 -3.62 7.72 -1.90
C PHE A 99 -2.86 7.48 -3.22
N PRO A 100 -3.38 6.62 -4.12
CA PRO A 100 -2.67 6.21 -5.34
C PRO A 100 -2.45 7.36 -6.34
N GLU A 101 -3.20 8.46 -6.24
CA GLU A 101 -2.99 9.70 -7.01
C GLU A 101 -1.87 10.59 -6.43
N SER A 102 -1.18 10.12 -5.38
CA SER A 102 -0.07 10.86 -4.79
C SER A 102 1.20 10.80 -5.64
N ALA A 103 2.02 11.84 -5.51
CA ALA A 103 3.42 11.81 -5.95
C ALA A 103 4.33 11.97 -4.74
N PHE A 104 5.45 11.28 -4.71
CA PHE A 104 6.41 11.37 -3.61
C PHE A 104 7.76 11.88 -4.08
N ASP A 105 8.49 12.57 -3.20
CA ASP A 105 9.86 12.99 -3.44
C ASP A 105 10.85 12.02 -2.79
N HIS A 106 11.43 11.09 -3.56
CA HIS A 106 12.43 10.15 -3.03
C HIS A 106 13.84 10.75 -2.93
N GLU A 107 14.12 11.85 -3.63
CA GLU A 107 15.48 12.36 -3.84
C GLU A 107 15.63 13.88 -3.66
N HIS A 108 14.66 14.52 -2.98
CA HIS A 108 14.62 15.97 -2.80
C HIS A 108 14.60 16.74 -4.14
N GLN A 109 14.10 16.10 -5.19
CA GLN A 109 14.06 16.68 -6.54
C GLN A 109 13.08 17.85 -6.62
N PHE A 110 12.10 17.91 -5.71
CA PHE A 110 10.98 18.84 -5.78
C PHE A 110 11.10 19.98 -4.77
N TYR A 111 11.77 19.74 -3.65
CA TYR A 111 11.90 20.70 -2.55
C TYR A 111 13.35 20.87 -2.11
N ASN A 112 13.95 22.01 -2.46
CA ASN A 112 15.32 22.40 -2.06
C ASN A 112 15.48 22.72 -0.55
N PHE A 113 14.54 22.32 0.31
CA PHE A 113 14.67 22.50 1.75
C PHE A 113 15.48 21.33 2.32
N TYR A 114 16.78 21.56 2.56
CA TYR A 114 17.80 20.60 3.04
C TYR A 114 17.45 19.81 4.34
N THR A 115 16.27 19.95 4.90
CA THR A 115 15.88 19.34 6.18
C THR A 115 14.72 18.36 6.10
N THR A 116 13.98 18.29 5.00
CA THR A 116 12.88 17.32 4.82
C THR A 116 13.45 15.92 4.57
N GLN A 117 12.90 14.85 5.15
CA GLN A 117 13.36 13.48 4.91
C GLN A 117 12.48 12.72 3.93
N TYR A 118 11.21 13.11 3.85
CA TYR A 118 10.21 12.51 2.99
C TYR A 118 9.14 13.56 2.68
N ALA A 119 8.74 13.66 1.42
CA ALA A 119 7.65 14.53 1.01
C ALA A 119 6.67 13.77 0.12
N VAL A 120 5.40 14.09 0.28
CA VAL A 120 4.31 13.55 -0.54
C VAL A 120 3.38 14.68 -0.96
N ILE A 121 2.96 14.66 -2.21
CA ILE A 121 2.07 15.62 -2.84
C ILE A 121 0.76 14.88 -3.07
N LEU A 122 -0.34 15.46 -2.58
CA LEU A 122 -1.67 14.88 -2.64
C LEU A 122 -2.64 15.85 -3.31
N PRO A 123 -3.63 15.34 -4.06
CA PRO A 123 -4.81 16.13 -4.41
C PRO A 123 -5.48 16.69 -3.16
N ASP A 124 -5.86 17.96 -3.18
CA ASP A 124 -6.49 18.65 -2.05
C ASP A 124 -7.77 17.95 -1.58
N GLU A 125 -8.50 17.31 -2.50
CA GLU A 125 -9.70 16.53 -2.19
C GLU A 125 -9.42 15.30 -1.30
N ASN A 126 -8.26 14.64 -1.50
CA ASN A 126 -7.85 13.51 -0.68
C ASN A 126 -7.46 13.97 0.72
N ILE A 127 -6.82 15.15 0.84
CA ILE A 127 -6.52 15.78 2.12
C ILE A 127 -7.80 16.19 2.84
N GLU A 128 -8.75 16.80 2.14
CA GLU A 128 -10.05 17.16 2.70
C GLU A 128 -10.82 15.92 3.20
N HIS A 129 -10.81 14.83 2.45
CA HIS A 129 -11.40 13.56 2.86
C HIS A 129 -10.72 12.99 4.10
N ALA A 130 -9.38 13.01 4.17
CA ALA A 130 -8.62 12.60 5.35
C ALA A 130 -8.97 13.45 6.59
N ILE A 131 -9.09 14.77 6.42
CA ILE A 131 -9.51 15.68 7.50
C ILE A 131 -10.90 15.30 8.01
N LYS A 132 -11.90 15.19 7.11
CA LYS A 132 -13.30 14.91 7.49
C LYS A 132 -13.48 13.55 8.16
N SER A 133 -12.69 12.55 7.75
CA SER A 133 -12.74 11.20 8.32
C SER A 133 -11.92 11.04 9.60
N SER A 134 -11.07 12.03 9.95
CA SER A 134 -10.20 11.97 11.12
C SER A 134 -10.98 11.96 12.44
N SER A 135 -10.38 11.33 13.46
CA SER A 135 -10.94 11.27 14.80
C SER A 135 -11.01 12.64 15.46
N LEU A 136 -10.05 13.54 15.20
CA LEU A 136 -10.10 14.91 15.70
C LEU A 136 -11.32 15.66 15.15
N PHE A 137 -11.56 15.57 13.84
CA PHE A 137 -12.68 16.25 13.19
C PHE A 137 -14.02 15.70 13.67
N ARG A 138 -14.15 14.37 13.75
CA ARG A 138 -15.36 13.71 14.28
C ARG A 138 -15.61 14.06 15.74
N ALA A 139 -14.57 14.07 16.58
CA ALA A 139 -14.68 14.41 17.99
C ALA A 139 -14.98 15.88 18.26
N ALA A 140 -14.80 16.76 17.27
CA ALA A 140 -15.22 18.16 17.32
C ALA A 140 -16.67 18.37 16.85
N GLY A 141 -17.26 17.39 16.16
CA GLY A 141 -18.64 17.45 15.67
C GLY A 141 -19.71 17.09 16.70
N ASN A 142 -20.90 16.77 16.19
CA ASN A 142 -22.03 16.36 17.01
C ASN A 142 -21.82 14.92 17.54
N LEU A 143 -21.61 14.77 18.85
CA LEU A 143 -21.38 13.45 19.46
C LEU A 143 -22.67 12.63 19.62
N SER A 144 -23.84 13.28 19.62
CA SER A 144 -25.13 12.59 19.77
C SER A 144 -25.51 11.71 18.57
N GLU A 145 -24.80 11.85 17.45
CA GLU A 145 -24.91 10.97 16.27
C GLU A 145 -24.14 9.66 16.42
N LEU A 146 -23.36 9.50 17.49
CA LEU A 146 -22.51 8.34 17.72
C LEU A 146 -23.10 7.47 18.83
N ASP A 147 -23.20 6.16 18.57
CA ASP A 147 -23.50 5.19 19.61
C ASP A 147 -22.35 5.05 20.62
N LEU A 148 -22.63 4.35 21.73
CA LEU A 148 -21.67 4.13 22.81
C LEU A 148 -20.37 3.48 22.31
N GLU A 149 -20.47 2.48 21.44
CA GLU A 149 -19.30 1.78 20.92
C GLU A 149 -18.42 2.70 20.08
N SER A 150 -19.05 3.49 19.21
CA SER A 150 -18.41 4.49 18.35
C SER A 150 -17.73 5.59 19.15
N LEU A 151 -18.34 6.07 20.24
CA LEU A 151 -17.75 7.05 21.15
C LEU A 151 -16.53 6.47 21.88
N LEU A 152 -16.62 5.24 22.36
CA LEU A 152 -15.50 4.57 23.04
C LEU A 152 -14.35 4.30 22.06
N LEU A 153 -14.65 3.93 20.82
CA LEU A 153 -13.66 3.74 19.76
C LEU A 153 -13.02 5.06 19.36
N LEU A 154 -13.81 6.12 19.18
CA LEU A 154 -13.33 7.48 18.91
C LEU A 154 -12.36 7.95 20.00
N ARG A 155 -12.71 7.74 21.28
CA ARG A 155 -11.83 8.01 22.41
C ARG A 155 -10.51 7.25 22.34
N LYS A 156 -10.50 5.99 21.89
CA LYS A 156 -9.27 5.21 21.69
C LYS A 156 -8.42 5.78 20.56
N LYS A 157 -9.03 6.15 19.43
CA LYS A 157 -8.33 6.74 18.29
C LYS A 157 -7.69 8.08 18.64
N LEU A 158 -8.39 8.96 19.36
CA LEU A 158 -7.86 10.24 19.84
C LEU A 158 -6.58 10.09 20.68
N LYS A 159 -6.44 9.00 21.45
CA LYS A 159 -5.20 8.73 22.22
C LYS A 159 -3.97 8.50 21.33
N SER A 160 -4.15 8.27 20.03
CA SER A 160 -3.06 8.14 19.06
C SER A 160 -2.49 9.51 18.66
N TYR A 161 -3.25 10.59 18.88
CA TYR A 161 -2.82 11.98 18.69
C TYR A 161 -2.10 12.56 19.93
N ILE A 162 -1.96 11.78 21.01
CA ILE A 162 -1.11 12.17 22.13
C ILE A 162 0.31 11.74 21.77
N ILE A 163 1.02 12.68 21.16
CA ILE A 163 2.33 12.52 20.52
C ILE A 163 3.32 13.52 21.14
N ALA A 164 4.48 13.74 20.51
CA ALA A 164 5.47 14.70 21.00
C ALA A 164 5.07 16.18 20.78
N ASP A 165 4.16 16.50 19.86
CA ASP A 165 3.65 17.87 19.69
C ASP A 165 2.71 18.24 20.86
N ASP A 166 3.11 19.24 21.65
CA ASP A 166 2.35 19.71 22.81
C ASP A 166 1.01 20.35 22.46
N ASN A 167 0.93 21.09 21.35
CA ASN A 167 -0.28 21.79 20.94
C ASN A 167 -1.34 20.80 20.47
N LEU A 168 -0.94 19.85 19.62
CA LEU A 168 -1.83 18.80 19.13
C LEU A 168 -2.24 17.85 20.25
N SER A 169 -1.31 17.50 21.14
CA SER A 169 -1.60 16.71 22.33
C SER A 169 -2.58 17.40 23.27
N ALA A 170 -2.45 18.72 23.47
CA ALA A 170 -3.40 19.50 24.27
C ALA A 170 -4.80 19.53 23.64
N LEU A 171 -4.89 19.72 22.32
CA LEU A 171 -6.15 19.63 21.59
C LEU A 171 -6.79 18.24 21.72
N ALA A 172 -6.01 17.18 21.49
CA ALA A 172 -6.48 15.80 21.60
C ALA A 172 -7.01 15.48 23.01
N LYS A 173 -6.33 15.94 24.07
CA LYS A 173 -6.79 15.80 25.46
C LYS A 173 -8.13 16.51 25.69
N ARG A 174 -8.29 17.76 25.23
CA ARG A 174 -9.57 18.49 25.34
C ARG A 174 -10.72 17.77 24.64
N LEU A 175 -10.46 17.20 23.45
CA LEU A 175 -11.46 16.42 22.72
C LEU A 175 -11.77 15.08 23.41
N ILE A 176 -10.77 14.42 24.02
CA ILE A 176 -10.99 13.23 24.85
C ILE A 176 -11.87 13.58 26.06
N ASP A 177 -11.62 14.68 26.74
CA ASP A 177 -12.40 15.13 27.89
C ASP A 177 -13.85 15.42 27.49
N ARG A 178 -14.05 16.07 26.34
CA ARG A 178 -15.38 16.27 25.76
C ARG A 178 -16.12 14.94 25.52
N VAL A 179 -15.45 13.96 24.92
CA VAL A 179 -16.05 12.63 24.69
C VAL A 179 -16.36 11.93 26.02
N ASN A 180 -15.48 12.04 27.02
CA ASN A 180 -15.71 11.47 28.35
C ASN A 180 -16.92 12.12 29.05
N LEU A 181 -17.05 13.44 28.98
CA LEU A 181 -18.19 14.16 29.54
C LEU A 181 -19.49 13.71 28.88
N HIS A 182 -19.51 13.65 27.54
CA HIS A 182 -20.69 13.18 26.81
C HIS A 182 -21.07 11.75 27.18
N LEU A 183 -20.08 10.86 27.30
CA LEU A 183 -20.30 9.48 27.75
C LEU A 183 -20.91 9.43 29.16
N ALA A 184 -20.40 10.22 30.10
CA ALA A 184 -20.90 10.25 31.48
C ALA A 184 -22.30 10.87 31.61
N GLU A 185 -22.67 11.80 30.73
CA GLU A 185 -23.99 12.43 30.72
C GLU A 185 -25.09 11.54 30.10
N HIS A 186 -24.72 10.62 29.19
CA HIS A 186 -25.70 9.89 28.36
C HIS A 186 -25.70 8.37 28.55
N PHE A 187 -24.70 7.81 29.24
CA PHE A 187 -24.58 6.36 29.41
C PHE A 187 -24.19 5.98 30.84
N GLU A 188 -24.79 4.89 31.33
CA GLU A 188 -24.49 4.34 32.65
C GLU A 188 -23.03 3.84 32.75
N PRO A 189 -22.31 4.11 33.85
CA PRO A 189 -20.93 3.65 34.03
C PRO A 189 -20.74 2.14 33.86
N ASP A 190 -21.69 1.33 34.36
CA ASP A 190 -21.64 -0.13 34.25
C ASP A 190 -21.70 -0.60 32.80
N LEU A 191 -22.50 0.06 31.96
CA LEU A 191 -22.61 -0.25 30.54
C LEU A 191 -21.32 0.13 29.79
N ILE A 192 -20.71 1.26 30.15
CA ILE A 192 -19.40 1.68 29.63
C ILE A 192 -18.33 0.63 29.97
N GLU A 193 -18.31 0.14 31.20
CA GLU A 193 -17.36 -0.89 31.65
C GLU A 193 -17.60 -2.22 30.92
N GLN A 194 -18.85 -2.64 30.77
CA GLN A 194 -19.23 -3.87 30.08
C GLN A 194 -18.79 -3.89 28.61
N ILE A 195 -18.92 -2.77 27.89
CA ILE A 195 -18.60 -2.69 26.44
C ILE A 195 -17.10 -2.42 26.17
N SER A 196 -16.39 -1.85 27.15
CA SER A 196 -14.97 -1.47 27.00
C SER A 196 -14.04 -2.60 26.51
N PRO A 197 -14.16 -3.87 26.98
CA PRO A 197 -13.37 -4.99 26.45
C PRO A 197 -13.62 -5.25 24.96
N THR A 198 -14.87 -5.19 24.51
CA THR A 198 -15.25 -5.38 23.09
C THR A 198 -14.64 -4.29 22.23
N VAL A 199 -14.77 -3.02 22.63
CA VAL A 199 -14.14 -1.89 21.92
C VAL A 199 -12.63 -2.02 21.89
N LYS A 200 -12.00 -2.50 22.97
CA LYS A 200 -10.56 -2.74 23.00
C LYS A 200 -10.14 -3.78 21.96
N ARG A 201 -10.90 -4.87 21.80
CA ARG A 201 -10.66 -5.88 20.76
C ARG A 201 -10.88 -5.31 19.36
N LYS A 202 -11.99 -4.60 19.12
CA LYS A 202 -12.27 -3.95 17.83
C LYS A 202 -11.19 -2.95 17.42
N PHE A 203 -10.68 -2.15 18.38
CA PHE A 203 -9.56 -1.24 18.11
C PHE A 203 -8.27 -2.00 17.75
N ALA A 204 -7.96 -3.10 18.46
CA ALA A 204 -6.80 -3.93 18.13
C ALA A 204 -6.93 -4.56 16.74
N ALA A 205 -8.11 -5.10 16.42
CA ALA A 205 -8.43 -5.65 15.10
C ALA A 205 -8.29 -4.61 14.00
N MET A 206 -8.75 -3.37 14.22
CA MET A 206 -8.57 -2.27 13.28
C MET A 206 -7.10 -1.96 13.00
N VAL A 207 -6.27 -1.92 14.05
CA VAL A 207 -4.82 -1.71 13.89
C VAL A 207 -4.18 -2.88 13.13
N ALA A 208 -4.59 -4.13 13.41
CA ALA A 208 -4.11 -5.30 12.69
C ALA A 208 -4.50 -5.26 11.20
N VAL A 209 -5.75 -4.93 10.87
CA VAL A 209 -6.22 -4.78 9.48
C VAL A 209 -5.42 -3.71 8.74
N ILE A 210 -5.16 -2.55 9.36
CA ILE A 210 -4.31 -1.49 8.78
C ILE A 210 -2.90 -2.00 8.45
N GLN A 211 -2.32 -2.84 9.32
CA GLN A 211 -1.01 -3.45 9.03
C GLN A 211 -1.08 -4.42 7.85
N LYS A 212 -2.19 -5.14 7.69
CA LYS A 212 -2.42 -6.04 6.55
C LYS A 212 -2.69 -5.31 5.25
N GLU A 213 -3.42 -4.20 5.27
CA GLU A 213 -3.57 -3.28 4.14
C GLU A 213 -2.19 -2.84 3.63
N TYR A 214 -1.32 -2.40 4.54
CA TYR A 214 0.04 -2.01 4.18
C TYR A 214 0.84 -3.16 3.55
N LYS A 215 0.83 -4.35 4.17
CA LYS A 215 1.54 -5.53 3.64
C LYS A 215 0.99 -5.93 2.27
N PHE A 216 -0.33 -5.88 2.09
CA PHE A 216 -0.99 -6.14 0.80
C PHE A 216 -0.49 -5.16 -0.27
N ASN A 217 -0.53 -3.86 0.01
CA ASN A 217 -0.09 -2.83 -0.94
C ASN A 217 1.40 -2.95 -1.28
N GLN A 218 2.26 -3.31 -0.33
CA GLN A 218 3.68 -3.61 -0.60
C GLN A 218 3.84 -4.78 -1.56
N LEU A 219 3.12 -5.89 -1.33
CA LEU A 219 3.17 -7.07 -2.21
C LEU A 219 2.64 -6.74 -3.61
N VAL A 220 1.58 -5.95 -3.71
CA VAL A 220 1.02 -5.47 -4.98
C VAL A 220 2.03 -4.60 -5.71
N GLY A 221 2.74 -3.70 -5.02
CA GLY A 221 3.82 -2.90 -5.60
C GLY A 221 4.93 -3.76 -6.22
N ILE A 222 5.44 -4.74 -5.47
CA ILE A 222 6.49 -5.66 -5.95
C ILE A 222 6.03 -6.47 -7.17
N LEU A 223 4.76 -6.90 -7.18
CA LEU A 223 4.18 -7.61 -8.32
C LEU A 223 4.00 -6.67 -9.52
N ASN A 224 3.52 -5.45 -9.28
CA ASN A 224 3.25 -4.44 -10.29
C ASN A 224 4.50 -4.04 -11.09
N ASP A 225 5.69 -3.99 -10.47
CA ASP A 225 6.94 -3.79 -11.22
C ASP A 225 7.08 -4.82 -12.34
N LYS A 226 6.72 -6.08 -12.05
CA LYS A 226 6.78 -7.15 -13.05
C LYS A 226 5.64 -7.08 -14.05
N LEU A 227 4.42 -6.78 -13.59
CA LEU A 227 3.28 -6.65 -14.49
C LEU A 227 3.49 -5.48 -15.47
N TYR A 228 4.03 -4.37 -14.99
CA TYR A 228 4.43 -3.23 -15.83
C TYR A 228 5.45 -3.62 -16.89
N GLU A 229 6.48 -4.39 -16.53
CA GLU A 229 7.45 -4.92 -17.50
C GLU A 229 6.77 -5.75 -18.61
N LEU A 230 5.82 -6.63 -18.24
CA LEU A 230 5.06 -7.44 -19.20
C LEU A 230 4.18 -6.57 -20.11
N ILE A 231 3.48 -5.60 -19.52
CA ILE A 231 2.60 -4.66 -20.24
C ILE A 231 3.42 -3.82 -21.22
N HIS A 232 4.52 -3.24 -20.76
CA HIS A 232 5.43 -2.43 -21.57
C HIS A 232 5.92 -3.24 -22.77
N LYS A 233 6.47 -4.44 -22.55
CA LYS A 233 6.97 -5.30 -23.64
C LYS A 233 5.87 -5.74 -24.61
N GLY A 234 4.62 -5.88 -24.18
CA GLY A 234 3.51 -6.23 -25.08
C GLY A 234 2.87 -5.03 -25.80
N THR A 235 3.23 -3.80 -25.43
CA THR A 235 2.62 -2.58 -25.97
C THR A 235 3.44 -2.02 -27.13
N LYS A 236 2.84 -1.96 -28.32
CA LYS A 236 3.55 -1.53 -29.56
C LYS A 236 3.86 -0.03 -29.58
N THR A 237 2.97 0.78 -29.03
CA THR A 237 3.07 2.24 -29.01
C THR A 237 2.47 2.79 -27.72
N TYR A 238 3.06 3.85 -27.19
CA TYR A 238 2.51 4.62 -26.08
C TYR A 238 2.21 6.06 -26.51
N LYS A 239 1.26 6.70 -25.85
CA LYS A 239 1.00 8.14 -26.03
C LYS A 239 2.06 8.93 -25.28
N ASP A 240 2.70 9.87 -25.96
CA ASP A 240 3.54 10.86 -25.32
C ASP A 240 2.69 11.79 -24.45
N VAL A 241 3.14 11.98 -23.23
CA VAL A 241 2.44 12.76 -22.19
C VAL A 241 2.40 14.25 -22.54
N HIS A 242 3.35 14.76 -23.33
CA HIS A 242 3.49 16.18 -23.65
C HIS A 242 2.94 16.54 -25.03
N SER A 243 3.17 15.69 -26.03
CA SER A 243 2.75 15.95 -27.43
C SER A 243 1.45 15.26 -27.83
N ASN A 244 0.90 14.36 -27.00
CA ASN A 244 -0.26 13.52 -27.32
C ASN A 244 -0.08 12.72 -28.64
N THR A 245 1.17 12.52 -29.08
CA THR A 245 1.51 11.72 -30.27
C THR A 245 1.83 10.29 -29.86
N LEU A 246 1.61 9.34 -30.77
CA LEU A 246 1.98 7.94 -30.54
C LEU A 246 3.47 7.75 -30.82
N ILE A 247 4.22 7.27 -29.83
CA ILE A 247 5.63 6.91 -29.95
C ILE A 247 5.75 5.39 -30.03
N ALA A 248 6.56 4.90 -30.96
CA ALA A 248 6.87 3.48 -31.09
C ALA A 248 7.68 2.99 -29.88
N ASN A 249 7.25 1.90 -29.27
CA ASN A 249 7.96 1.27 -28.17
C ASN A 249 9.15 0.45 -28.69
N LYS A 250 10.36 0.86 -28.31
CA LYS A 250 11.60 0.16 -28.70
C LYS A 250 11.72 -1.23 -28.06
N ASP A 251 11.05 -1.45 -26.93
CA ASP A 251 11.07 -2.71 -26.19
C ASP A 251 9.90 -3.63 -26.57
N PHE A 252 9.09 -3.24 -27.56
CA PHE A 252 7.97 -4.06 -28.01
C PHE A 252 8.45 -5.42 -28.49
N ASN A 253 7.81 -6.47 -27.96
CA ASN A 253 8.03 -7.84 -28.35
C ASN A 253 6.67 -8.53 -28.54
N PRO A 254 6.32 -8.95 -29.77
CA PRO A 254 5.01 -9.52 -30.09
C PRO A 254 4.69 -10.79 -29.30
N ASN A 255 5.69 -11.49 -28.76
CA ASN A 255 5.44 -12.64 -27.90
C ASN A 255 4.62 -12.21 -26.67
N TYR A 256 4.86 -11.00 -26.15
CA TYR A 256 4.18 -10.49 -24.95
C TYR A 256 2.77 -9.96 -25.23
N SER A 257 2.32 -9.92 -26.50
CA SER A 257 1.00 -9.35 -26.85
C SER A 257 -0.18 -10.08 -26.20
N ASN A 258 -0.04 -11.38 -25.90
CA ASN A 258 -1.08 -12.14 -25.20
C ASN A 258 -1.02 -11.97 -23.66
N VAL A 259 0.18 -11.82 -23.09
CA VAL A 259 0.36 -11.76 -21.62
C VAL A 259 0.17 -10.35 -21.06
N ALA A 260 0.48 -9.32 -21.85
CA ALA A 260 0.31 -7.92 -21.46
C ALA A 260 -1.13 -7.55 -21.02
N PRO A 261 -2.20 -7.86 -21.78
CA PRO A 261 -3.56 -7.54 -21.33
C PRO A 261 -3.94 -8.29 -20.05
N ILE A 262 -3.45 -9.52 -19.85
CA ILE A 262 -3.69 -10.30 -18.63
C ILE A 262 -2.98 -9.66 -17.44
N ALA A 263 -1.72 -9.22 -17.62
CA ALA A 263 -0.98 -8.51 -16.59
C ALA A 263 -1.64 -7.17 -16.22
N GLN A 264 -2.19 -6.45 -17.20
CA GLN A 264 -2.95 -5.21 -16.97
C GLN A 264 -4.21 -5.47 -16.16
N VAL A 265 -5.02 -6.46 -16.55
CA VAL A 265 -6.25 -6.83 -15.83
C VAL A 265 -5.94 -7.32 -14.43
N LEU A 266 -4.87 -8.09 -14.22
CA LEU A 266 -4.46 -8.52 -12.88
C LEU A 266 -4.09 -7.32 -12.02
N SER A 267 -3.23 -6.44 -12.53
CA SER A 267 -2.76 -5.25 -11.81
C SER A 267 -3.93 -4.38 -11.37
N SER A 268 -4.82 -4.00 -12.30
CA SER A 268 -5.97 -3.16 -11.97
C SER A 268 -6.93 -3.87 -11.01
N SER A 269 -7.22 -5.16 -11.23
CA SER A 269 -8.16 -5.89 -10.38
C SER A 269 -7.68 -6.03 -8.93
N LEU A 270 -6.38 -6.23 -8.70
CA LEU A 270 -5.82 -6.33 -7.35
C LEU A 270 -5.87 -4.98 -6.62
N VAL A 271 -5.52 -3.88 -7.32
CA VAL A 271 -5.60 -2.52 -6.77
C VAL A 271 -7.05 -2.14 -6.46
N ASP A 272 -7.97 -2.40 -7.39
CA ASP A 272 -9.40 -2.10 -7.22
C ASP A 272 -10.01 -2.91 -6.09
N ALA A 273 -9.71 -4.21 -6.01
CA ALA A 273 -10.23 -5.09 -4.96
C ALA A 273 -9.72 -4.67 -3.57
N GLY A 274 -8.43 -4.35 -3.45
CA GLY A 274 -7.85 -3.83 -2.21
C GLY A 274 -8.48 -2.49 -1.82
N THR A 275 -8.58 -1.56 -2.76
CA THR A 275 -9.20 -0.24 -2.55
C THR A 275 -10.64 -0.38 -2.09
N LYS A 276 -11.45 -1.21 -2.77
CA LYS A 276 -12.85 -1.45 -2.40
C LYS A 276 -12.97 -2.04 -1.00
N PHE A 277 -12.11 -2.99 -0.64
CA PHE A 277 -12.17 -3.65 0.67
C PHE A 277 -11.73 -2.73 1.81
N PHE A 278 -10.53 -2.16 1.73
CA PHE A 278 -9.92 -1.41 2.84
C PHE A 278 -10.49 0.01 3.02
N ASN A 279 -11.20 0.55 2.01
CA ASN A 279 -11.88 1.85 2.11
C ASN A 279 -13.39 1.74 2.39
N SER A 280 -13.93 0.53 2.51
CA SER A 280 -15.33 0.30 2.85
C SER A 280 -15.49 -0.14 4.31
N PRO A 281 -16.69 -0.06 4.89
CA PRO A 281 -16.99 -0.74 6.15
C PRO A 281 -16.59 -2.23 6.08
N LEU A 282 -15.80 -2.66 7.06
CA LEU A 282 -15.29 -4.02 7.14
C LEU A 282 -16.41 -4.97 7.56
N SER A 283 -16.54 -6.08 6.85
CA SER A 283 -17.48 -7.17 7.16
C SER A 283 -16.94 -8.48 6.61
N GLN A 284 -17.45 -9.62 7.08
CA GLN A 284 -17.09 -10.92 6.53
C GLN A 284 -17.50 -11.05 5.06
N ASN A 285 -18.62 -10.42 4.67
CA ASN A 285 -19.08 -10.40 3.28
C ASN A 285 -18.12 -9.64 2.37
N SER A 286 -17.70 -8.43 2.76
CA SER A 286 -16.73 -7.65 1.98
C SER A 286 -15.37 -8.34 1.94
N PHE A 287 -14.96 -9.02 3.02
CA PHE A 287 -13.75 -9.83 3.04
C PHE A 287 -13.83 -11.05 2.10
N ASN A 288 -14.94 -11.79 2.12
CA ASN A 288 -15.14 -12.94 1.23
C ASN A 288 -15.14 -12.51 -0.25
N GLU A 289 -15.76 -11.36 -0.57
CA GLU A 289 -15.74 -10.79 -1.92
C GLU A 289 -14.31 -10.39 -2.35
N PHE A 290 -13.57 -9.72 -1.46
CA PHE A 290 -12.18 -9.35 -1.67
C PHE A 290 -11.31 -10.57 -1.94
N LYS A 291 -11.36 -11.56 -1.04
CA LYS A 291 -10.62 -12.82 -1.14
C LYS A 291 -10.91 -13.55 -2.44
N LYS A 292 -12.19 -13.75 -2.75
CA LYS A 292 -12.64 -14.42 -3.98
C LYS A 292 -12.12 -13.69 -5.22
N THR A 293 -12.23 -12.36 -5.25
CA THR A 293 -11.77 -11.55 -6.38
C THR A 293 -10.27 -11.72 -6.61
N CYS A 294 -9.45 -11.65 -5.55
CA CYS A 294 -8.01 -11.88 -5.66
C CYS A 294 -7.69 -13.29 -6.14
N GLU A 295 -8.29 -14.33 -5.54
CA GLU A 295 -8.08 -15.73 -5.90
C GLU A 295 -8.41 -16.02 -7.37
N GLU A 296 -9.57 -15.56 -7.85
CA GLU A 296 -9.99 -15.74 -9.23
C GLU A 296 -9.04 -15.05 -10.21
N LYS A 297 -8.62 -13.82 -9.92
CA LYS A 297 -7.74 -13.05 -10.80
C LYS A 297 -6.33 -13.62 -10.84
N ILE A 298 -5.79 -14.03 -9.68
CA ILE A 298 -4.47 -14.69 -9.59
C ILE A 298 -4.50 -16.01 -10.37
N LYS A 299 -5.52 -16.85 -10.16
CA LYS A 299 -5.65 -18.13 -10.87
C LYS A 299 -5.69 -17.95 -12.38
N ASN A 300 -6.53 -17.04 -12.87
CA ASN A 300 -6.63 -16.75 -14.30
C ASN A 300 -5.31 -16.25 -14.90
N ALA A 301 -4.59 -15.38 -14.18
CA ALA A 301 -3.30 -14.88 -14.63
C ALA A 301 -2.21 -15.96 -14.62
N LYS A 302 -2.22 -16.84 -13.61
CA LYS A 302 -1.26 -17.93 -13.46
C LYS A 302 -1.30 -18.89 -14.64
N ASP A 303 -2.52 -19.26 -15.07
CA ASP A 303 -2.73 -20.14 -16.22
C ASP A 303 -2.13 -19.56 -17.51
N GLU A 304 -2.31 -18.25 -17.74
CA GLU A 304 -1.76 -17.57 -18.91
C GLU A 304 -0.24 -17.31 -18.80
N PHE A 305 0.27 -16.99 -17.61
CA PHE A 305 1.70 -16.76 -17.39
C PHE A 305 2.51 -18.05 -17.55
N ALA A 306 1.90 -19.21 -17.26
CA ALA A 306 2.48 -20.52 -17.53
C ALA A 306 2.56 -20.84 -19.03
N LYS A 307 1.55 -20.42 -19.82
CA LYS A 307 1.50 -20.58 -21.28
C LYS A 307 2.48 -19.67 -22.02
N PHE A 308 2.78 -18.50 -21.46
CA PHE A 308 3.65 -17.47 -22.05
C PHE A 308 5.15 -17.90 -22.22
N ARG A 309 5.47 -19.18 -22.03
CA ARG A 309 6.74 -19.75 -22.51
C ARG A 309 6.77 -19.72 -24.04
N GLY A 310 7.40 -18.69 -24.61
CA GLY A 310 7.86 -18.75 -25.99
C GLY A 310 8.80 -19.94 -26.13
N TRP A 311 8.32 -21.05 -26.68
CA TRP A 311 9.10 -22.26 -26.96
C TRP A 311 10.38 -21.92 -27.73
N ASP A 312 10.28 -20.91 -28.59
CA ASP A 312 11.36 -20.35 -29.39
C ASP A 312 12.45 -19.65 -28.54
N LYS A 313 12.13 -19.09 -27.37
CA LYS A 313 13.11 -18.40 -26.51
C LYS A 313 13.93 -19.36 -25.66
N TRP A 314 13.31 -20.39 -25.08
CA TRP A 314 14.07 -21.44 -24.38
C TRP A 314 15.06 -22.11 -25.33
N TYR A 315 14.62 -22.41 -26.56
CA TYR A 315 15.52 -22.94 -27.57
C TYR A 315 16.61 -21.93 -27.97
N ASN A 316 16.26 -20.64 -28.13
CA ASN A 316 17.19 -19.60 -28.58
C ASN A 316 18.14 -19.04 -27.51
N GLU A 317 17.86 -19.24 -26.23
CA GLU A 317 18.70 -18.80 -25.10
C GLU A 317 19.61 -19.93 -24.57
N LEU A 318 19.46 -21.16 -25.07
CA LEU A 318 20.44 -22.22 -24.84
C LEU A 318 21.81 -21.83 -25.40
N ASN A 319 22.86 -22.10 -24.62
CA ASN A 319 24.25 -21.97 -25.06
C ASN A 319 24.41 -22.60 -26.46
N PRO A 320 25.10 -21.97 -27.44
CA PRO A 320 25.30 -22.52 -28.78
C PRO A 320 25.74 -23.98 -28.82
N ILE A 321 26.47 -24.42 -27.78
CA ILE A 321 26.89 -25.82 -27.59
C ILE A 321 25.69 -26.73 -27.31
N LEU A 322 24.77 -26.34 -26.42
CA LEU A 322 23.53 -27.09 -26.12
C LEU A 322 22.56 -27.11 -27.30
N LYS A 323 22.45 -26.00 -28.04
CA LYS A 323 21.68 -25.97 -29.30
C LYS A 323 22.24 -26.97 -30.32
N SER A 324 23.56 -26.95 -30.51
CA SER A 324 24.25 -27.90 -31.39
C SER A 324 24.06 -29.33 -30.89
N LEU A 325 24.09 -29.57 -29.58
CA LEU A 325 23.82 -30.87 -28.97
C LEU A 325 22.38 -31.35 -29.23
N ILE A 326 21.36 -30.50 -29.12
CA ILE A 326 19.96 -30.88 -29.39
C ILE A 326 19.71 -31.12 -30.88
N VAL A 327 20.32 -30.32 -31.76
CA VAL A 327 20.27 -30.56 -33.22
C VAL A 327 21.01 -31.86 -33.56
N CYS A 328 22.16 -32.11 -32.93
CA CYS A 328 22.89 -33.37 -33.07
C CYS A 328 22.08 -34.54 -32.52
N ILE A 329 21.41 -34.43 -31.36
CA ILE A 329 20.56 -35.49 -30.79
C ILE A 329 19.33 -35.75 -31.67
N LYS A 330 18.74 -34.72 -32.31
CA LYS A 330 17.66 -34.92 -33.30
C LYS A 330 18.17 -35.59 -34.59
N ALA A 331 19.39 -35.29 -35.02
CA ALA A 331 20.03 -35.94 -36.16
C ALA A 331 20.55 -37.35 -35.84
N ILE A 332 20.90 -37.61 -34.59
CA ILE A 332 21.50 -38.85 -34.07
C ILE A 332 20.46 -39.75 -33.39
N GLY A 333 19.21 -39.27 -33.22
CA GLY A 333 18.08 -40.00 -32.64
C GLY A 333 17.68 -41.29 -33.38
N GLY A 334 18.32 -41.58 -34.52
CA GLY A 334 18.26 -42.90 -35.15
C GLY A 334 19.33 -43.91 -34.71
N ILE A 335 20.47 -43.50 -34.11
CA ILE A 335 21.66 -44.38 -33.98
C ILE A 335 22.36 -44.34 -32.60
N ILE A 336 22.29 -43.28 -31.78
CA ILE A 336 23.06 -43.21 -30.50
C ILE A 336 22.17 -42.78 -29.33
N ALA A 337 21.16 -43.59 -28.99
CA ALA A 337 20.38 -43.41 -27.76
C ALA A 337 20.99 -44.13 -26.52
N GLY A 338 22.14 -44.80 -26.67
CA GLY A 338 22.67 -45.70 -25.62
C GLY A 338 23.90 -45.23 -24.84
N LEU A 339 24.79 -44.37 -25.38
CA LEU A 339 26.17 -44.29 -24.86
C LEU A 339 26.64 -42.93 -24.32
N THR A 340 25.92 -41.82 -24.58
CA THR A 340 26.40 -40.47 -24.21
C THR A 340 25.54 -39.74 -23.16
N VAL A 341 24.40 -40.31 -22.76
CA VAL A 341 23.52 -39.75 -21.72
C VAL A 341 24.08 -40.01 -20.31
N ILE A 342 24.90 -41.05 -20.16
CA ILE A 342 25.36 -41.55 -18.85
C ILE A 342 26.32 -40.57 -18.14
N PRO A 343 27.34 -39.96 -18.77
CA PRO A 343 28.26 -39.08 -18.05
C PRO A 343 27.61 -37.80 -17.53
N GLY A 344 26.69 -37.19 -18.29
CA GLY A 344 25.98 -35.97 -17.90
C GLY A 344 25.02 -36.17 -16.72
N VAL A 345 24.26 -37.27 -16.75
CA VAL A 345 23.38 -37.68 -15.64
C VAL A 345 24.19 -38.11 -14.42
N LEU A 346 25.36 -38.74 -14.60
CA LEU A 346 26.24 -39.10 -13.49
C LEU A 346 26.90 -37.87 -12.85
N THR A 347 27.32 -36.86 -13.61
CA THR A 347 27.81 -35.60 -13.03
C THR A 347 26.72 -34.86 -12.25
N GLU A 348 25.46 -34.98 -12.65
CA GLU A 348 24.30 -34.43 -11.92
C GLU A 348 23.98 -35.20 -10.62
N ILE A 349 24.23 -36.52 -10.59
CA ILE A 349 24.04 -37.37 -9.41
C ILE A 349 25.19 -37.26 -8.40
N TYR A 350 26.44 -37.06 -8.87
CA TYR A 350 27.63 -37.16 -8.01
C TYR A 350 28.30 -35.82 -7.66
N SER A 351 27.81 -34.68 -8.13
CA SER A 351 28.34 -33.38 -7.70
C SER A 351 27.68 -32.91 -6.40
N GLU A 352 28.47 -32.70 -5.34
CA GLU A 352 28.00 -32.22 -4.03
C GLU A 352 27.47 -30.76 -4.06
N GLN A 353 27.61 -30.05 -5.18
CA GLN A 353 27.05 -28.71 -5.42
C GLN A 353 26.16 -28.69 -6.68
N GLY A 354 25.23 -29.63 -6.79
CA GLY A 354 24.35 -29.78 -7.94
C GLY A 354 23.61 -28.50 -8.31
N TYR A 355 23.74 -28.09 -9.58
CA TYR A 355 23.00 -27.01 -10.28
C TYR A 355 21.49 -27.31 -10.45
N ILE A 356 20.91 -28.05 -9.50
CA ILE A 356 19.48 -28.34 -9.43
C ILE A 356 18.76 -27.01 -9.16
N GLY A 357 18.04 -26.52 -10.18
CA GLY A 357 17.24 -25.29 -10.11
C GLY A 357 17.79 -24.10 -10.91
N THR A 358 18.97 -24.20 -11.53
CA THR A 358 19.53 -23.11 -12.37
C THR A 358 19.33 -23.31 -13.87
N PHE A 359 19.33 -24.56 -14.36
CA PHE A 359 19.18 -24.85 -15.80
C PHE A 359 17.80 -25.37 -16.21
N PHE A 360 17.04 -25.94 -15.26
CA PHE A 360 15.73 -26.56 -15.50
C PHE A 360 14.59 -25.95 -14.68
N ASN A 361 14.77 -24.76 -14.08
CA ASN A 361 13.65 -24.11 -13.39
C ASN A 361 12.59 -23.75 -14.42
N THR A 362 11.46 -24.46 -14.35
CA THR A 362 10.45 -24.40 -15.40
C THR A 362 9.55 -23.17 -15.31
N LYS A 363 9.71 -22.34 -14.27
CA LYS A 363 8.84 -21.19 -14.05
C LYS A 363 9.45 -19.93 -14.63
N THR A 364 8.65 -19.18 -15.39
CA THR A 364 9.04 -17.83 -15.81
C THR A 364 9.18 -16.94 -14.57
N ASP A 365 10.03 -15.93 -14.63
CA ASP A 365 10.19 -15.00 -13.49
C ASP A 365 8.86 -14.34 -13.10
N SER A 366 7.98 -14.04 -14.07
CA SER A 366 6.62 -13.55 -13.81
C SER A 366 5.74 -14.56 -13.09
N LEU A 367 5.77 -15.84 -13.48
CA LEU A 367 5.03 -16.90 -12.79
C LEU A 367 5.56 -17.07 -11.35
N ARG A 368 6.88 -17.09 -11.16
CA ARG A 368 7.49 -17.19 -9.84
C ARG A 368 7.08 -16.03 -8.93
N LYS A 369 7.14 -14.78 -9.42
CA LYS A 369 6.71 -13.61 -8.65
C LYS A 369 5.22 -13.66 -8.29
N LEU A 370 4.38 -14.12 -9.22
CA LEU A 370 2.95 -14.30 -8.96
C LEU A 370 2.69 -15.38 -7.90
N GLU A 371 3.42 -16.50 -7.93
CA GLU A 371 3.30 -17.55 -6.91
C GLU A 371 3.78 -17.10 -5.53
N ILE A 372 4.88 -16.32 -5.45
CA ILE A 372 5.32 -15.73 -4.18
C ILE A 372 4.25 -14.77 -3.64
N PHE A 373 3.65 -13.95 -4.51
CA PHE A 373 2.54 -13.08 -4.12
C PHE A 373 1.34 -13.89 -3.61
N GLU A 374 0.94 -14.93 -4.34
CA GLU A 374 -0.14 -15.85 -3.97
C GLU A 374 0.12 -16.53 -2.62
N GLU A 375 1.33 -17.04 -2.38
CA GLU A 375 1.71 -17.68 -1.13
C GLU A 375 1.65 -16.71 0.07
N ASN A 376 2.14 -15.48 -0.11
CA ASN A 376 2.06 -14.46 0.95
C ASN A 376 0.62 -13.99 1.24
N LEU A 377 -0.29 -14.15 0.29
CA LEU A 377 -1.69 -13.77 0.40
C LEU A 377 -2.54 -14.89 0.99
N LEU A 378 -2.43 -16.10 0.43
CA LEU A 378 -3.30 -17.26 0.65
C LEU A 378 -2.70 -18.32 1.58
N GLY A 379 -1.38 -18.31 1.81
CA GLY A 379 -0.69 -19.30 2.63
C GLY A 379 -1.15 -19.29 4.09
N ASN A 380 -0.73 -20.31 4.84
CA ASN A 380 -0.89 -20.32 6.29
C ASN A 380 -0.15 -19.10 6.87
N GLU A 381 -0.80 -18.34 7.76
CA GLU A 381 -0.28 -17.05 8.25
C GLU A 381 -0.09 -15.98 7.15
N GLY A 382 -0.70 -16.20 5.97
CA GLY A 382 -0.84 -15.21 4.93
C GLY A 382 -1.82 -14.10 5.30
N ILE A 383 -1.85 -13.05 4.50
CA ILE A 383 -2.72 -11.88 4.76
C ILE A 383 -4.19 -12.28 4.94
N PHE A 384 -4.70 -13.23 4.16
CA PHE A 384 -6.11 -13.63 4.27
C PHE A 384 -6.41 -14.47 5.51
N ASP A 385 -5.47 -15.30 5.97
CA ASP A 385 -5.65 -16.02 7.24
C ASP A 385 -5.72 -15.04 8.41
N GLU A 386 -4.86 -14.03 8.41
CA GLU A 386 -4.86 -13.00 9.44
C GLU A 386 -6.10 -12.10 9.36
N LEU A 387 -6.49 -11.63 8.17
CA LEU A 387 -7.71 -10.83 8.01
C LEU A 387 -8.96 -11.61 8.45
N ASN A 388 -9.05 -12.91 8.16
CA ASN A 388 -10.18 -13.73 8.57
C ASN A 388 -10.31 -13.88 10.10
N LYS A 389 -9.21 -13.72 10.85
CA LYS A 389 -9.24 -13.70 12.32
C LYS A 389 -9.76 -12.37 12.86
N GLU A 390 -9.51 -11.27 12.15
CA GLU A 390 -9.84 -9.92 12.59
C GLU A 390 -11.21 -9.41 12.11
N THR A 391 -11.68 -9.84 10.93
CA THR A 391 -12.96 -9.39 10.34
C THR A 391 -14.20 -9.63 11.21
N PRO A 392 -14.32 -10.70 12.01
CA PRO A 392 -15.49 -10.92 12.86
C PRO A 392 -15.69 -9.83 13.93
N TYR A 393 -14.65 -9.07 14.28
CA TYR A 393 -14.76 -7.99 15.28
C TYR A 393 -15.47 -6.72 14.75
N PHE A 394 -15.85 -6.70 13.47
CA PHE A 394 -16.53 -5.57 12.84
C PHE A 394 -18.02 -5.79 12.58
N GLU A 395 -18.55 -6.99 12.82
CA GLU A 395 -19.93 -7.38 12.50
C GLU A 395 -20.96 -7.19 13.64
N ILE A 396 -20.66 -6.30 14.58
CA ILE A 396 -21.50 -6.03 15.76
C ILE A 396 -22.26 -4.73 15.58
#